data_AF-A0A812RQ38-F1
#
_entry.id   AF-A0A812RQ38-F1
#
_cell.length_a   1.000
_cell.length_b   1.000
_cell.length_c   1.000
_cell.angle_alpha   90.00
_cell.angle_beta   90.00
_cell.angle_gamma   90.00
#
_symmetry.space_group_name_H-M   'P 1'
#
loop_
_entity.id
_entity.type
_entity.pdbx_description
1 polymer ?
#
loop_
_entity_poly.entity_id
_entity_poly.type
_entity_poly.pdbx_seq_one_letter_code
_entity_poly.pdbx_strand_id
1 'polypeptide(L)'
;MNVLAPAFFYGSYEIVRAWLLEKIQLRATQRQRFSFERAGDRLGLPLCMVQEWCSSWQAVVVSLEKRADRRRRVAALFEPYPWLLERLHWLPAVCGQSLAPERLVPHLLSNVHSEEQEAKPRYEMLGGTSTCWNHDWLHMTPGAVGCALSHRVLWESFPQHAAASDQDWLLVLEDDLLWVASDLAQRLGEVLRHLPEGWHLCYLGWHGQGVIHLALGDAGPLTTVGPLEPWSGDTPLGTFAYLVSRAGAKALLQAGSAFPLRRQLDAQLSQLCVDGSLRR
;
A
#
# COMPACT_ATOMS: atom_id res chain seq x y z
N MET A 1 -27.50 -3.10 -23.65
CA MET A 1 -27.58 -1.74 -23.07
C MET A 1 -26.16 -1.29 -22.74
N ASN A 2 -25.62 -0.34 -23.50
CA ASN A 2 -24.32 0.28 -23.20
C ASN A 2 -24.56 1.32 -22.09
N VAL A 3 -24.16 0.99 -20.87
CA VAL A 3 -24.14 1.96 -19.76
C VAL A 3 -22.96 2.89 -20.02
N LEU A 4 -23.23 4.07 -20.57
CA LEU A 4 -22.25 5.16 -20.64
C LEU A 4 -21.86 5.52 -19.20
N ALA A 5 -20.59 5.32 -18.85
CA ALA A 5 -20.05 5.77 -17.57
C ALA A 5 -20.21 7.31 -17.47
N PRO A 6 -20.69 7.87 -16.34
CA PRO A 6 -20.96 9.29 -16.25
C PRO A 6 -19.66 10.11 -16.24
N ALA A 7 -19.51 11.01 -17.20
CA ALA A 7 -18.37 11.93 -17.37
C ALA A 7 -18.16 12.92 -16.18
N PHE A 8 -19.08 12.98 -15.22
CA PHE A 8 -18.98 13.85 -14.04
C PHE A 8 -17.94 13.37 -12.99
N PHE A 9 -17.48 12.12 -13.08
CA PHE A 9 -16.54 11.50 -12.13
C PHE A 9 -15.10 12.08 -12.22
N TYR A 10 -14.69 12.57 -13.38
CA TYR A 10 -13.32 13.03 -13.58
C TYR A 10 -12.99 14.31 -12.79
N GLY A 11 -13.93 15.22 -12.56
CA GLY A 11 -13.61 16.53 -11.98
C GLY A 11 -12.92 16.49 -10.60
N SER A 12 -13.52 15.85 -9.60
CA SER A 12 -12.98 15.85 -8.23
C SER A 12 -11.79 14.91 -8.05
N TYR A 13 -11.77 13.77 -8.75
CA TYR A 13 -10.64 12.86 -8.72
C TYR A 13 -9.44 13.46 -9.44
N GLU A 14 -9.61 14.06 -10.62
CA GLU A 14 -8.52 14.69 -11.36
C GLU A 14 -7.94 15.90 -10.60
N ILE A 15 -8.73 16.60 -9.79
CA ILE A 15 -8.20 17.66 -8.91
C ILE A 15 -7.31 17.08 -7.81
N VAL A 16 -7.76 16.04 -7.11
CA VAL A 16 -6.95 15.37 -6.06
C VAL A 16 -5.71 14.73 -6.68
N ARG A 17 -5.86 14.10 -7.85
CA ARG A 17 -4.79 13.48 -8.64
C ARG A 17 -3.78 14.51 -9.12
N ALA A 18 -4.21 15.61 -9.74
CA ALA A 18 -3.33 16.66 -10.22
C ALA A 18 -2.55 17.29 -9.05
N TRP A 19 -3.25 17.59 -7.94
CA TRP A 19 -2.61 18.11 -6.72
C TRP A 19 -1.57 17.13 -6.16
N LEU A 20 -1.85 15.82 -6.12
CA LEU A 20 -0.90 14.82 -5.63
C LEU A 20 0.27 14.59 -6.59
N LEU A 21 0.01 14.49 -7.89
CA LEU A 21 1.05 14.30 -8.90
C LEU A 21 2.02 15.49 -8.96
N GLU A 22 1.52 16.72 -8.81
CA GLU A 22 2.35 17.92 -8.70
C GLU A 22 3.31 17.84 -7.50
N LYS A 23 2.79 17.44 -6.32
CA LYS A 23 3.62 17.28 -5.11
C LYS A 23 4.66 16.17 -5.21
N ILE A 24 4.35 15.08 -5.92
CA ILE A 24 5.27 13.95 -6.15
C ILE A 24 6.37 14.35 -7.15
N GLN A 25 6.02 14.98 -8.27
CA GLN A 25 6.97 15.38 -9.31
C GLN A 25 7.98 16.41 -8.81
N LEU A 26 7.56 17.37 -7.97
CA LEU A 26 8.45 18.38 -7.39
C LEU A 26 9.55 17.81 -6.48
N ARG A 27 9.38 16.59 -5.94
CA ARG A 27 10.40 15.93 -5.09
C ARG A 27 11.28 14.94 -5.83
N ALA A 28 10.78 14.33 -6.91
CA ALA A 28 11.54 13.37 -7.71
C ALA A 28 12.72 14.01 -8.49
N THR A 29 12.66 15.31 -8.77
CA THR A 29 13.69 16.08 -9.51
C THR A 29 14.91 16.46 -8.68
N GLN A 30 14.88 16.35 -7.34
CA GLN A 30 16.07 16.50 -6.50
C GLN A 30 16.82 15.16 -6.37
N ARG A 31 17.56 14.75 -7.40
CA ARG A 31 18.45 13.57 -7.34
C ARG A 31 19.93 13.97 -7.45
N GLN A 32 20.73 13.57 -6.46
CA GLN A 32 22.14 13.25 -6.66
C GLN A 32 22.25 11.73 -6.84
N ARG A 33 22.83 11.26 -7.96
CA ARG A 33 23.14 9.85 -8.18
C ARG A 33 24.40 9.49 -7.37
N PHE A 34 24.28 8.57 -6.42
CA PHE A 34 25.43 7.90 -5.79
C PHE A 34 25.68 6.54 -6.47
N SER A 35 26.96 6.18 -6.66
CA SER A 35 27.35 4.91 -7.27
C SER A 35 27.35 3.76 -6.26
N PHE A 36 26.89 2.59 -6.71
CA PHE A 36 26.64 1.39 -5.92
C PHE A 36 27.89 0.68 -5.37
N GLU A 37 29.07 1.01 -5.86
CA GLU A 37 30.29 0.25 -5.63
C GLU A 37 30.78 0.25 -4.17
N ARG A 38 30.21 1.08 -3.29
CA ARG A 38 30.63 1.18 -1.87
C ARG A 38 29.67 0.54 -0.86
N ALA A 39 28.53 0.01 -1.29
CA ALA A 39 27.51 -0.51 -0.37
C ALA A 39 27.81 -1.94 0.13
N GLY A 40 28.44 -2.78 -0.69
CA GLY A 40 28.72 -4.19 -0.36
C GLY A 40 29.60 -4.36 0.88
N ASP A 41 30.67 -3.57 0.99
CA ASP A 41 31.65 -3.70 2.10
C ASP A 41 31.09 -3.24 3.46
N ARG A 42 30.03 -2.44 3.50
CA ARG A 42 29.43 -1.92 4.75
C ARG A 42 28.34 -2.79 5.34
N LEU A 43 27.72 -3.66 4.54
CA LEU A 43 26.55 -4.44 4.96
C LEU A 43 26.90 -5.84 5.45
N GLY A 44 28.15 -6.29 5.30
CA GLY A 44 28.54 -7.68 5.61
C GLY A 44 27.80 -8.72 4.77
N LEU A 45 27.08 -8.29 3.73
CA LEU A 45 26.36 -9.14 2.80
C LEU A 45 27.29 -9.47 1.63
N PRO A 46 27.34 -10.74 1.17
CA PRO A 46 28.03 -11.12 -0.05
C PRO A 46 27.72 -10.14 -1.20
N LEU A 47 28.76 -9.64 -1.88
CA LEU A 47 28.63 -8.70 -3.00
C LEU A 47 27.66 -9.20 -4.09
N CYS A 48 27.58 -10.53 -4.26
CA CYS A 48 26.64 -11.18 -5.17
C CYS A 48 25.17 -10.94 -4.80
N MET A 49 24.81 -10.85 -3.50
CA MET A 49 23.42 -10.61 -3.09
C MET A 49 22.94 -9.19 -3.42
N VAL A 50 23.85 -8.20 -3.41
CA VAL A 50 23.53 -6.81 -3.77
C VAL A 50 23.56 -6.62 -5.29
N GLN A 51 24.39 -7.39 -6.01
CA GLN A 51 24.49 -7.37 -7.47
C GLN A 51 23.35 -8.12 -8.18
N GLU A 52 22.73 -9.12 -7.54
CA GLU A 52 21.58 -9.87 -8.08
C GLU A 52 20.29 -9.04 -8.15
N TRP A 53 20.25 -7.86 -7.55
CA TRP A 53 19.15 -6.92 -7.73
C TRP A 53 19.29 -6.16 -9.06
N CYS A 54 19.22 -6.90 -10.17
CA CYS A 54 19.36 -6.34 -11.52
C CYS A 54 18.23 -5.35 -11.91
N SER A 55 17.14 -5.29 -11.13
CA SER A 55 16.04 -4.33 -11.26
C SER A 55 16.28 -3.06 -10.45
N SER A 56 15.88 -1.89 -10.95
CA SER A 56 15.86 -0.68 -10.13
C SER A 56 14.68 -0.74 -9.18
N TRP A 57 14.92 -0.50 -7.88
CA TRP A 57 13.89 -0.54 -6.86
C TRP A 57 13.96 0.67 -5.94
N GLN A 58 12.82 1.03 -5.36
CA GLN A 58 12.68 2.13 -4.40
C GLN A 58 11.82 1.69 -3.22
N ALA A 59 12.02 2.31 -2.06
CA ALA A 59 11.10 2.18 -0.94
C ALA A 59 10.25 3.44 -0.81
N VAL A 60 8.99 3.28 -0.44
CA VAL A 60 8.06 4.38 -0.21
C VAL A 60 7.31 4.16 1.09
N VAL A 61 7.34 5.17 1.97
CA VAL A 61 6.50 5.22 3.16
C VAL A 61 5.33 6.17 2.91
N VAL A 62 4.12 5.63 2.96
CA VAL A 62 2.86 6.37 2.87
C VAL A 62 2.55 6.94 4.25
N SER A 63 2.59 8.27 4.40
CA SER A 63 2.43 8.91 5.70
C SER A 63 1.66 10.22 5.66
N LEU A 64 0.74 10.39 6.61
CA LEU A 64 0.03 11.66 6.81
C LEU A 64 1.00 12.72 7.34
N GLU A 65 1.03 13.91 6.71
CA GLU A 65 1.92 14.99 7.14
C GLU A 65 1.70 15.42 8.60
N LYS A 66 0.44 15.38 9.05
CA LYS A 66 0.07 15.70 10.44
C LYS A 66 0.56 14.68 11.47
N ARG A 67 1.11 13.53 11.06
CA ARG A 67 1.60 12.44 11.93
C ARG A 67 3.12 12.42 12.01
N ALA A 68 3.71 13.54 12.40
CA ALA A 68 5.16 13.65 12.59
C ALA A 68 5.70 12.70 13.68
N ASP A 69 4.87 12.29 14.64
CA ASP A 69 5.16 11.22 15.61
C ASP A 69 5.50 9.91 14.90
N ARG A 70 4.64 9.49 13.97
CA ARG A 70 4.79 8.24 13.20
C ARG A 70 6.02 8.27 12.31
N ARG A 71 6.25 9.39 11.61
CA ARG A 71 7.42 9.56 10.75
C ARG A 71 8.73 9.40 11.52
N ARG A 72 8.84 10.03 12.70
CA ARG A 72 10.04 9.89 13.56
C ARG A 72 10.24 8.45 14.02
N ARG A 73 9.17 7.76 14.41
CA ARG A 73 9.25 6.35 14.80
C ARG A 73 9.71 5.46 13.65
N VAL A 74 9.12 5.59 12.46
CA VAL A 74 9.52 4.80 11.29
C VAL A 74 10.96 5.13 10.85
N ALA A 75 11.37 6.40 10.91
CA ALA A 75 12.76 6.77 10.65
C ALA A 75 13.74 6.12 11.65
N ALA A 76 13.39 6.09 12.94
CA ALA A 76 14.19 5.41 13.96
C ALA A 76 14.22 3.89 13.74
N LEU A 77 13.11 3.27 13.34
CA LEU A 77 13.06 1.84 12.97
C LEU A 77 14.01 1.52 11.82
N PHE A 78 14.22 2.46 10.90
CA PHE A 78 15.07 2.27 9.73
C PHE A 78 16.51 2.76 9.87
N GLU A 79 16.88 3.41 10.98
CA GLU A 79 18.24 3.85 11.27
C GLU A 79 19.29 2.74 11.06
N PRO A 80 19.06 1.49 11.52
CA PRO A 80 20.04 0.41 11.34
C PRO A 80 20.18 -0.08 9.89
N TYR A 81 19.38 0.41 8.94
CA TYR A 81 19.36 -0.05 7.54
C TYR A 81 19.68 1.09 6.55
N PRO A 82 20.94 1.57 6.46
CA PRO A 82 21.33 2.65 5.56
C PRO A 82 20.94 2.40 4.10
N TRP A 83 21.06 1.15 3.63
CA TRP A 83 20.71 0.73 2.27
C TRP A 83 19.23 0.98 1.92
N LEU A 84 18.34 0.92 2.92
CA LEU A 84 16.92 1.19 2.76
C LEU A 84 16.67 2.69 2.80
N LEU A 85 17.26 3.39 3.77
CA LEU A 85 17.13 4.85 3.93
C LEU A 85 17.57 5.62 2.68
N GLU A 86 18.64 5.19 2.01
CA GLU A 86 19.14 5.79 0.77
C GLU A 86 18.12 5.75 -0.39
N ARG A 87 17.16 4.83 -0.32
CA ARG A 87 16.12 4.61 -1.34
C ARG A 87 14.71 4.91 -0.84
N LEU A 88 14.58 5.38 0.39
CA LEU A 88 13.31 5.62 1.06
C LEU A 88 12.75 6.98 0.64
N HIS A 89 11.51 6.97 0.16
CA HIS A 89 10.77 8.18 -0.19
C HIS A 89 9.53 8.30 0.69
N TRP A 90 9.26 9.52 1.17
CA TRP A 90 8.03 9.81 1.89
C TRP A 90 6.94 10.28 0.92
N LEU A 91 5.89 9.47 0.78
CA LEU A 91 4.69 9.85 0.04
C LEU A 91 3.68 10.48 1.01
N PRO A 92 3.24 11.74 0.77
CA PRO A 92 2.14 12.32 1.52
C PRO A 92 0.87 11.50 1.33
N ALA A 93 0.36 10.92 2.43
CA ALA A 93 -0.90 10.20 2.39
C ALA A 93 -2.08 11.17 2.23
N VAL A 94 -3.12 10.69 1.55
CA VAL A 94 -4.40 11.37 1.43
C VAL A 94 -5.12 11.34 2.77
N CYS A 95 -5.38 12.51 3.35
CA CYS A 95 -6.14 12.62 4.59
C CYS A 95 -7.63 12.45 4.29
N GLY A 96 -8.19 11.26 4.49
CA GLY A 96 -9.60 11.07 4.17
C GLY A 96 -10.59 11.88 5.01
N GLN A 97 -10.16 12.40 6.18
CA GLN A 97 -10.94 13.37 6.96
C GLN A 97 -11.07 14.75 6.29
N SER A 98 -10.15 15.11 5.38
CA SER A 98 -10.26 16.36 4.61
C SER A 98 -11.04 16.16 3.30
N LEU A 99 -11.54 14.96 3.05
CA LEU A 99 -12.38 14.67 1.90
C LEU A 99 -13.86 14.81 2.29
N ALA A 100 -14.73 14.86 1.28
CA ALA A 100 -16.17 14.64 1.42
C ALA A 100 -16.45 13.16 1.11
N PRO A 101 -16.19 12.21 2.04
CA PRO A 101 -16.30 10.78 1.78
C PRO A 101 -17.69 10.40 1.29
N GLU A 102 -18.75 11.04 1.76
CA GLU A 102 -20.12 10.82 1.28
C GLU A 102 -20.30 11.06 -0.22
N ARG A 103 -19.45 11.90 -0.84
CA ARG A 103 -19.44 12.13 -2.29
C ARG A 103 -18.51 11.18 -3.03
N LEU A 104 -17.43 10.75 -2.40
CA LEU A 104 -16.42 9.89 -3.03
C LEU A 104 -16.76 8.41 -2.93
N VAL A 105 -17.28 7.98 -1.78
CA VAL A 105 -17.61 6.59 -1.47
C VAL A 105 -18.55 5.97 -2.51
N PRO A 106 -19.63 6.60 -3.00
CA PRO A 106 -20.44 6.02 -4.08
C PRO A 106 -19.70 5.70 -5.38
N HIS A 107 -18.54 6.32 -5.61
CA HIS A 107 -17.75 6.11 -6.81
C HIS A 107 -16.48 5.30 -6.56
N LEU A 108 -15.95 5.36 -5.33
CA LEU A 108 -14.83 4.53 -4.89
C LEU A 108 -15.30 3.14 -4.53
N LEU A 109 -16.45 3.00 -3.88
CA LEU A 109 -17.16 1.76 -3.73
C LEU A 109 -17.96 1.50 -5.00
N SER A 110 -17.85 0.30 -5.53
CA SER A 110 -18.83 -0.20 -6.49
C SER A 110 -20.21 -0.26 -5.83
N ASN A 111 -21.29 -0.21 -6.61
CA ASN A 111 -22.65 -0.43 -6.10
C ASN A 111 -22.83 -1.84 -5.48
N VAL A 112 -21.87 -2.74 -5.72
CA VAL A 112 -21.91 -4.14 -5.29
C VAL A 112 -21.80 -4.27 -3.76
N HIS A 113 -21.12 -3.35 -3.07
CA HIS A 113 -20.98 -3.46 -1.61
C HIS A 113 -22.34 -3.40 -0.87
N SER A 114 -23.24 -2.53 -1.34
CA SER A 114 -24.61 -2.43 -0.84
C SER A 114 -25.52 -3.57 -1.30
N GLU A 115 -25.16 -4.29 -2.36
CA GLU A 115 -25.94 -5.42 -2.90
C GLU A 115 -25.52 -6.76 -2.28
N GLU A 116 -24.23 -6.94 -1.95
CA GLU A 116 -23.68 -8.16 -1.33
C GLU A 116 -23.92 -8.20 0.19
N GLN A 117 -24.02 -7.05 0.87
CA GLN A 117 -24.45 -7.02 2.29
C GLN A 117 -25.98 -7.09 2.40
N GLU A 118 -26.50 -8.30 2.17
CA GLU A 118 -27.82 -8.82 2.57
C GLU A 118 -28.83 -7.76 3.11
N ALA A 119 -29.70 -7.29 2.21
CA ALA A 119 -30.99 -6.66 2.50
C ALA A 119 -31.02 -5.36 3.32
N LYS A 120 -29.88 -4.77 3.73
CA LYS A 120 -29.87 -3.49 4.44
C LYS A 120 -29.76 -2.31 3.49
N PRO A 121 -30.62 -1.29 3.60
CA PRO A 121 -30.47 -0.08 2.80
C PRO A 121 -29.16 0.61 3.18
N ARG A 122 -28.44 1.14 2.18
CA ARG A 122 -27.20 1.92 2.35
C ARG A 122 -27.31 2.98 3.46
N TYR A 123 -28.49 3.59 3.55
CA TYR A 123 -28.85 4.63 4.49
C TYR A 123 -30.05 4.17 5.31
N GLU A 124 -29.93 4.18 6.63
CA GLU A 124 -31.00 3.84 7.57
C GLU A 124 -31.26 5.03 8.49
N MET A 125 -32.45 5.63 8.37
CA MET A 125 -32.86 6.72 9.26
C MET A 125 -33.12 6.18 10.67
N LEU A 126 -32.49 6.78 11.67
CA LEU A 126 -32.75 6.42 13.07
C LEU A 126 -34.07 7.05 13.51
N GLY A 127 -35.06 6.20 13.81
CA GLY A 127 -36.44 6.60 14.09
C GLY A 127 -36.54 7.73 15.13
N GLY A 128 -37.33 8.76 14.80
CA GLY A 128 -37.54 9.92 15.68
C GLY A 128 -36.40 10.96 15.65
N THR A 129 -35.40 10.80 14.77
CA THR A 129 -34.26 11.72 14.65
C THR A 129 -34.07 12.20 13.21
N SER A 130 -33.25 13.23 13.02
CA SER A 130 -32.71 13.64 11.71
C SER A 130 -31.38 12.93 11.38
N THR A 131 -31.01 11.90 12.13
CA THR A 131 -29.75 11.17 11.98
C THR A 131 -29.94 9.95 11.07
N CYS A 132 -29.00 9.77 10.15
CA CYS A 132 -28.94 8.62 9.25
C CYS A 132 -27.70 7.78 9.57
N TRP A 133 -27.88 6.48 9.69
CA TRP A 133 -26.80 5.50 9.70
C TRP A 133 -26.38 5.20 8.25
N ASN A 134 -25.09 5.31 7.94
CA ASN A 134 -24.54 4.90 6.66
C ASN A 134 -23.82 3.56 6.85
N HIS A 135 -24.39 2.48 6.33
CA HIS A 135 -23.83 1.14 6.49
C HIS A 135 -22.49 0.98 5.76
N ASP A 136 -22.23 1.76 4.69
CA ASP A 136 -20.92 1.77 4.04
C ASP A 136 -19.80 2.22 4.99
N TRP A 137 -20.12 3.06 5.98
CA TRP A 137 -19.11 3.63 6.90
C TRP A 137 -18.61 2.63 7.93
N LEU A 138 -19.30 1.49 8.10
CA LEU A 138 -18.78 0.36 8.85
C LEU A 138 -17.51 -0.22 8.20
N HIS A 139 -17.37 -0.06 6.89
CA HIS A 139 -16.29 -0.68 6.12
C HIS A 139 -15.41 0.33 5.39
N MET A 140 -15.90 1.51 5.00
CA MET A 140 -15.13 2.58 4.36
C MET A 140 -15.10 3.84 5.19
N THR A 141 -14.43 3.76 6.34
CA THR A 141 -14.15 4.94 7.15
C THR A 141 -13.38 5.99 6.34
N PRO A 142 -13.40 7.28 6.73
CA PRO A 142 -12.53 8.28 6.10
C PRO A 142 -11.05 7.84 6.07
N GLY A 143 -10.57 7.16 7.13
CA GLY A 143 -9.23 6.59 7.14
C GLY A 143 -9.00 5.56 6.02
N ALA A 144 -9.93 4.62 5.83
CA ALA A 144 -9.86 3.61 4.79
C ALA A 144 -9.91 4.22 3.38
N VAL A 145 -10.76 5.23 3.16
CA VAL A 145 -10.81 5.99 1.90
C VAL A 145 -9.47 6.68 1.62
N GLY A 146 -8.90 7.34 2.64
CA GLY A 146 -7.60 8.01 2.55
C GLY A 146 -6.46 7.03 2.23
N CYS A 147 -6.44 5.87 2.90
CA CYS A 147 -5.51 4.78 2.61
C CYS A 147 -5.63 4.35 1.14
N ALA A 148 -6.82 3.96 0.69
CA ALA A 148 -7.05 3.51 -0.68
C ALA A 148 -6.57 4.51 -1.74
N LEU A 149 -6.91 5.78 -1.57
CA LEU A 149 -6.49 6.84 -2.49
C LEU A 149 -4.98 7.07 -2.48
N SER A 150 -4.33 6.95 -1.32
CA SER A 150 -2.88 7.07 -1.19
C SER A 150 -2.14 5.99 -1.99
N HIS A 151 -2.60 4.73 -1.89
CA HIS A 151 -2.02 3.63 -2.66
C HIS A 151 -2.29 3.78 -4.16
N ARG A 152 -3.49 4.22 -4.54
CA ARG A 152 -3.80 4.50 -5.95
C ARG A 152 -2.85 5.55 -6.54
N VAL A 153 -2.62 6.65 -5.82
CA VAL A 153 -1.72 7.72 -6.23
C VAL A 153 -0.29 7.22 -6.36
N LEU A 154 0.17 6.39 -5.42
CA LEU A 154 1.45 5.71 -5.53
C LEU A 154 1.55 4.91 -6.83
N TRP A 155 0.56 4.04 -7.10
CA TRP A 155 0.53 3.21 -8.31
C TRP A 155 0.45 4.02 -9.59
N GLU A 156 -0.24 5.18 -9.60
CA GLU A 156 -0.31 6.04 -10.78
C GLU A 156 1.01 6.76 -11.04
N SER A 157 1.75 7.09 -9.98
CA SER A 157 3.05 7.76 -10.09
C SER A 157 4.17 6.82 -10.54
N PHE A 158 4.12 5.56 -10.13
CA PHE A 158 5.24 4.64 -10.32
C PHE A 158 5.56 4.33 -11.80
N PRO A 159 4.58 4.02 -12.68
CA PRO A 159 4.78 3.75 -14.10
C PRO A 159 5.37 4.89 -14.94
N GLN A 160 5.36 6.14 -14.45
CA GLN A 160 5.61 7.33 -15.27
C GLN A 160 7.09 7.58 -15.63
N HIS A 161 8.02 6.77 -15.15
CA HIS A 161 9.44 6.91 -15.48
C HIS A 161 9.82 6.21 -16.79
N ALA A 162 10.26 6.99 -17.79
CA ALA A 162 10.55 6.51 -19.16
C ALA A 162 11.74 5.54 -19.28
N ALA A 163 12.67 5.55 -18.32
CA ALA A 163 13.86 4.70 -18.32
C ALA A 163 13.67 3.36 -17.57
N ALA A 164 12.42 3.03 -17.23
CA ALA A 164 12.12 2.01 -16.24
C ALA A 164 11.66 0.70 -16.87
N SER A 165 12.07 -0.42 -16.28
CA SER A 165 11.69 -1.78 -16.68
C SER A 165 10.38 -2.21 -15.99
N ASP A 166 9.63 -3.11 -16.61
CA ASP A 166 8.47 -3.75 -15.97
C ASP A 166 8.84 -4.62 -14.76
N GLN A 167 10.12 -5.00 -14.66
CA GLN A 167 10.70 -5.70 -13.49
C GLN A 167 11.12 -4.78 -12.35
N ASP A 168 11.09 -3.45 -12.54
CA ASP A 168 11.29 -2.52 -11.44
C ASP A 168 10.17 -2.66 -10.41
N TRP A 169 10.48 -2.49 -9.14
CA TRP A 169 9.51 -2.69 -8.06
C TRP A 169 9.64 -1.66 -6.93
N LEU A 170 8.57 -1.54 -6.15
CA LEU A 170 8.50 -0.72 -4.95
C LEU A 170 8.35 -1.60 -3.72
N LEU A 171 9.11 -1.28 -2.67
CA LEU A 171 8.77 -1.63 -1.30
C LEU A 171 7.84 -0.54 -0.75
N VAL A 172 6.57 -0.86 -0.56
CA VAL A 172 5.56 0.03 -0.02
C VAL A 172 5.38 -0.26 1.47
N LEU A 173 5.39 0.80 2.28
CA LEU A 173 5.34 0.77 3.73
C LEU A 173 4.31 1.78 4.22
N GLU A 174 3.58 1.46 5.28
CA GLU A 174 2.73 2.43 6.00
C GLU A 174 3.47 3.08 7.17
N ASP A 175 2.94 4.18 7.71
CA ASP A 175 3.59 4.95 8.78
C ASP A 175 3.31 4.42 10.20
N ASP A 176 2.50 3.37 10.32
CA ASP A 176 2.16 2.75 11.59
C ASP A 176 2.97 1.49 11.91
N LEU A 177 4.06 1.23 11.17
CA LEU A 177 5.02 0.20 11.51
C LEU A 177 5.54 0.37 12.94
N LEU A 178 5.53 -0.74 13.68
CA LEU A 178 5.96 -0.80 15.07
C LEU A 178 7.29 -1.54 15.23
N TRP A 179 7.62 -2.43 14.30
CA TRP A 179 8.78 -3.30 14.38
C TRP A 179 9.25 -3.73 12.99
N VAL A 180 10.54 -4.02 12.87
CA VAL A 180 11.20 -4.51 11.66
C VAL A 180 12.22 -5.57 12.08
N ALA A 181 12.32 -6.66 11.33
CA ALA A 181 13.26 -7.74 11.62
C ALA A 181 14.72 -7.26 11.54
N SER A 182 15.57 -7.66 12.50
CA SER A 182 16.99 -7.27 12.54
C SER A 182 17.79 -7.74 11.32
N ASP A 183 17.34 -8.81 10.69
CA ASP A 183 17.88 -9.43 9.47
C ASP A 183 17.06 -9.04 8.21
N LEU A 184 16.41 -7.85 8.21
CA LEU A 184 15.51 -7.40 7.13
C LEU A 184 16.10 -7.59 5.72
N ALA A 185 17.37 -7.22 5.52
CA ALA A 185 18.01 -7.30 4.21
C ALA A 185 18.10 -8.75 3.69
N GLN A 186 18.48 -9.69 4.57
CA GLN A 186 18.54 -11.11 4.23
C GLN A 186 17.14 -11.64 3.92
N ARG A 187 16.15 -11.33 4.76
CA ARG A 187 14.76 -11.76 4.57
C ARG A 187 14.15 -11.23 3.29
N LEU A 188 14.37 -9.96 2.99
CA LEU A 188 13.87 -9.37 1.74
C LEU A 188 14.56 -10.02 0.53
N GLY A 189 15.86 -10.27 0.60
CA GLY A 189 16.60 -11.00 -0.43
C GLY A 189 16.11 -12.44 -0.61
N GLU A 190 15.76 -13.13 0.47
CA GLU A 190 15.11 -14.45 0.44
C GLU A 190 13.73 -14.38 -0.23
N VAL A 191 12.87 -13.43 0.15
CA VAL A 191 11.55 -13.24 -0.49
C VAL A 191 11.71 -13.04 -1.99
N LEU A 192 12.55 -12.10 -2.41
CA LEU A 192 12.77 -11.77 -3.82
C LEU A 192 13.24 -12.97 -4.65
N ARG A 193 14.08 -13.85 -4.10
CA ARG A 193 14.55 -15.08 -4.78
C ARG A 193 13.45 -16.12 -4.97
N HIS A 194 12.39 -16.07 -4.17
CA HIS A 194 11.26 -17.00 -4.26
C HIS A 194 10.08 -16.45 -5.06
N LEU A 195 10.09 -15.16 -5.44
CA LEU A 195 9.03 -14.60 -6.28
C LEU A 195 9.10 -15.20 -7.68
N PRO A 196 7.95 -15.61 -8.26
CA PRO A 196 7.93 -16.12 -9.62
C PRO A 196 8.24 -15.04 -10.64
N GLU A 197 8.66 -15.45 -11.83
CA GLU A 197 8.85 -14.51 -12.94
C GLU A 197 7.54 -13.79 -13.29
N GLY A 198 7.61 -12.46 -13.41
CA GLY A 198 6.43 -11.64 -13.71
C GLY A 198 5.43 -11.52 -12.56
N TRP A 199 5.88 -11.66 -11.30
CA TRP A 199 5.08 -11.35 -10.11
C TRP A 199 4.54 -9.91 -10.15
N HIS A 200 3.39 -9.68 -9.52
CA HIS A 200 2.71 -8.38 -9.46
C HIS A 200 2.76 -7.78 -8.06
N LEU A 201 2.42 -8.57 -7.05
CA LEU A 201 2.25 -8.11 -5.67
C LEU A 201 2.71 -9.18 -4.68
N CYS A 202 3.53 -8.82 -3.70
CA CYS A 202 3.94 -9.70 -2.62
C CYS A 202 3.76 -9.00 -1.26
N TYR A 203 2.90 -9.55 -0.40
CA TYR A 203 2.74 -9.04 0.95
C TYR A 203 3.92 -9.45 1.83
N LEU A 204 4.43 -8.51 2.63
CA LEU A 204 5.55 -8.76 3.55
C LEU A 204 5.10 -9.05 5.00
N GLY A 205 3.80 -9.26 5.19
CA GLY A 205 3.25 -9.94 6.35
C GLY A 205 1.72 -9.87 6.39
N TRP A 206 1.14 -10.28 7.51
CA TRP A 206 -0.32 -10.43 7.66
C TRP A 206 -0.81 -9.92 9.03
N HIS A 207 -2.11 -9.63 9.11
CA HIS A 207 -2.75 -9.33 10.39
C HIS A 207 -3.10 -10.63 11.11
N GLY A 208 -2.58 -10.81 12.32
CA GLY A 208 -2.98 -11.89 13.23
C GLY A 208 -3.42 -11.33 14.58
N GLN A 209 -4.05 -12.17 15.42
CA GLN A 209 -4.42 -11.83 16.80
C GLN A 209 -3.22 -11.24 17.60
N GLY A 210 -2.00 -11.67 17.28
CA GLY A 210 -0.76 -11.14 17.87
C GLY A 210 -0.53 -9.63 17.67
N VAL A 211 -1.10 -9.02 16.62
CA VAL A 211 -0.99 -7.56 16.39
C VAL A 211 -1.73 -6.76 17.45
N ILE A 212 -2.85 -7.29 17.97
CA ILE A 212 -3.60 -6.65 19.06
C ILE A 212 -2.78 -6.71 20.34
N HIS A 213 -2.19 -7.86 20.66
CA HIS A 213 -1.30 -8.00 21.83
C HIS A 213 -0.07 -7.09 21.73
N LEU A 214 0.48 -6.92 20.52
CA LEU A 214 1.58 -5.97 20.25
C LEU A 214 1.15 -4.52 20.47
N ALA A 215 -0.01 -4.13 19.94
CA ALA A 215 -0.54 -2.78 20.10
C ALA A 215 -0.88 -2.44 21.56
N LEU A 216 -1.26 -3.45 22.35
CA LEU A 216 -1.56 -3.31 23.78
C LEU A 216 -0.31 -3.33 24.67
N GLY A 217 0.89 -3.55 24.11
CA GLY A 217 2.13 -3.65 24.88
C GLY A 217 2.28 -4.96 25.67
N ASP A 218 1.38 -5.92 25.44
CA ASP A 218 1.36 -7.25 26.08
C ASP A 218 2.23 -8.28 25.34
N ALA A 219 2.80 -7.90 24.20
CA ALA A 219 3.75 -8.76 23.54
C ALA A 219 5.00 -8.87 24.41
N GLY A 220 5.28 -10.09 24.87
CA GLY A 220 6.62 -10.47 25.31
C GLY A 220 7.68 -10.08 24.26
N PRO A 221 8.97 -10.22 24.56
CA PRO A 221 10.02 -9.80 23.64
C PRO A 221 9.75 -10.41 22.26
N LEU A 222 9.66 -9.55 21.24
CA LEU A 222 9.49 -9.89 19.83
C LEU A 222 10.73 -10.65 19.35
N THR A 223 10.90 -11.89 19.82
CA THR A 223 12.15 -12.66 19.67
C THR A 223 12.01 -13.85 18.75
N THR A 224 10.80 -14.26 18.39
CA THR A 224 10.61 -15.37 17.45
C THR A 224 10.56 -14.85 16.03
N VAL A 225 11.77 -14.58 15.53
CA VAL A 225 12.05 -14.53 14.10
C VAL A 225 11.76 -15.93 13.52
N GLY A 226 10.56 -16.12 12.96
CA GLY A 226 10.13 -17.38 12.35
C GLY A 226 10.71 -17.60 10.94
N PRO A 227 10.60 -18.82 10.39
CA PRO A 227 10.90 -19.07 8.99
C PRO A 227 9.99 -18.22 8.09
N LEU A 228 10.48 -17.87 6.90
CA LEU A 228 9.62 -17.29 5.87
C LEU A 228 8.67 -18.38 5.36
N GLU A 229 7.37 -18.16 5.51
CA GLU A 229 6.36 -19.10 5.08
C GLU A 229 5.53 -18.49 3.95
N PRO A 230 5.38 -19.18 2.80
CA PRO A 230 4.38 -18.80 1.80
C PRO A 230 2.99 -18.78 2.45
N TRP A 231 2.30 -17.65 2.35
CA TRP A 231 0.95 -17.56 2.89
C TRP A 231 0.00 -18.48 2.10
N SER A 232 -0.70 -19.36 2.82
CA SER A 232 -1.61 -20.37 2.27
C SER A 232 -3.01 -20.38 2.92
N GLY A 233 -3.29 -19.41 3.81
CA GLY A 233 -4.53 -19.36 4.58
C GLY A 233 -5.61 -18.47 3.98
N ASP A 234 -6.66 -18.22 4.77
CA ASP A 234 -7.77 -17.29 4.46
C ASP A 234 -7.63 -15.95 5.20
N THR A 235 -6.57 -15.78 6.00
CA THR A 235 -6.36 -14.61 6.86
C THR A 235 -6.08 -13.35 6.05
N PRO A 236 -6.85 -12.25 6.21
CA PRO A 236 -6.66 -11.03 5.42
C PRO A 236 -5.23 -10.50 5.56
N LEU A 237 -4.61 -10.23 4.40
CA LEU A 237 -3.29 -9.64 4.32
C LEU A 237 -3.44 -8.12 4.48
N GLY A 238 -2.55 -7.51 5.26
CA GLY A 238 -2.58 -6.08 5.54
C GLY A 238 -1.68 -5.30 4.58
N THR A 239 -2.02 -4.05 4.28
CA THR A 239 -1.22 -3.17 3.40
C THR A 239 -0.04 -2.48 4.09
N PHE A 240 0.23 -2.81 5.36
CA PHE A 240 1.31 -2.19 6.15
C PHE A 240 2.70 -2.30 5.51
N ALA A 241 2.97 -3.41 4.80
CA ALA A 241 4.17 -3.59 4.01
C ALA A 241 3.94 -4.59 2.86
N TYR A 242 4.28 -4.19 1.64
CA TYR A 242 4.22 -5.07 0.47
C TYR A 242 5.19 -4.63 -0.63
N LEU A 243 5.54 -5.57 -1.50
CA LEU A 243 6.23 -5.33 -2.75
C LEU A 243 5.22 -5.23 -3.88
N VAL A 244 5.43 -4.30 -4.81
CA VAL A 244 4.65 -4.22 -6.05
C VAL A 244 5.57 -3.99 -7.23
N SER A 245 5.47 -4.83 -8.26
CA SER A 245 6.20 -4.63 -9.51
C SER A 245 5.54 -3.54 -10.34
N ARG A 246 6.26 -2.97 -11.30
CA ARG A 246 5.69 -1.96 -12.20
C ARG A 246 4.54 -2.54 -13.01
N ALA A 247 4.68 -3.79 -13.48
CA ALA A 247 3.59 -4.54 -14.11
C ALA A 247 2.39 -4.68 -13.16
N GLY A 248 2.63 -5.00 -11.89
CA GLY A 248 1.59 -5.09 -10.87
C GLY A 248 0.88 -3.76 -10.62
N ALA A 249 1.61 -2.65 -10.49
CA ALA A 249 1.01 -1.32 -10.33
C ALA A 249 0.13 -0.93 -11.54
N LYS A 250 0.56 -1.24 -12.77
CA LYS A 250 -0.26 -1.07 -13.98
C LYS A 250 -1.51 -1.95 -13.93
N ALA A 251 -1.38 -3.22 -13.55
CA ALA A 251 -2.50 -4.16 -13.44
C ALA A 251 -3.54 -3.72 -12.39
N LEU A 252 -3.08 -3.15 -11.27
CA LEU A 252 -3.96 -2.62 -10.22
C LEU A 252 -4.80 -1.43 -10.68
N LEU A 253 -4.28 -0.63 -11.62
CA LEU A 253 -4.97 0.54 -12.18
C LEU A 253 -5.91 0.20 -13.33
N GLN A 254 -5.87 -1.02 -13.86
CA GLN A 254 -6.83 -1.44 -14.89
C GLN A 254 -8.25 -1.38 -14.34
N ALA A 255 -9.18 -0.88 -15.16
CA ALA A 255 -10.58 -0.73 -14.74
C ALA A 255 -11.16 -2.08 -14.32
N GLY A 256 -11.75 -2.13 -13.11
CA GLY A 256 -12.32 -3.35 -12.54
C GLY A 256 -11.33 -4.25 -11.78
N SER A 257 -10.04 -3.86 -11.69
CA SER A 257 -9.03 -4.57 -10.89
C SER A 257 -9.12 -4.16 -9.42
N ALA A 258 -8.35 -3.18 -8.97
CA ALA A 258 -8.45 -2.67 -7.59
C ALA A 258 -9.60 -1.69 -7.40
N PHE A 259 -10.01 -0.97 -8.47
CA PHE A 259 -11.06 0.03 -8.41
C PHE A 259 -12.14 -0.21 -9.48
N PRO A 260 -13.43 0.10 -9.17
CA PRO A 260 -13.94 0.52 -7.86
C PRO A 260 -13.83 -0.59 -6.80
N LEU A 261 -13.60 -0.21 -5.56
CA LEU A 261 -13.47 -1.09 -4.41
C LEU A 261 -14.80 -1.81 -4.12
N ARG A 262 -14.72 -3.08 -3.73
CA ARG A 262 -15.86 -3.83 -3.17
C ARG A 262 -15.76 -4.01 -1.66
N ARG A 263 -14.62 -3.69 -1.09
CA ARG A 263 -14.24 -3.86 0.32
C ARG A 263 -13.05 -2.94 0.62
N GLN A 264 -12.55 -2.94 1.85
CA GLN A 264 -11.29 -2.23 2.18
C GLN A 264 -10.15 -2.69 1.26
N LEU A 265 -9.20 -1.79 1.00
CA LEU A 265 -8.17 -1.99 -0.02
C LEU A 265 -7.41 -3.30 0.20
N ASP A 266 -6.97 -3.54 1.42
CA ASP A 266 -6.23 -4.72 1.85
C ASP A 266 -6.97 -6.03 1.54
N ALA A 267 -8.27 -6.08 1.86
CA ALA A 267 -9.13 -7.23 1.57
C ALA A 267 -9.40 -7.36 0.06
N GLN A 268 -9.53 -6.25 -0.67
CA GLN A 268 -9.72 -6.25 -2.13
C GLN A 268 -8.50 -6.82 -2.83
N LEU A 269 -7.31 -6.36 -2.45
CA LEU A 269 -6.04 -6.83 -2.99
C LEU A 269 -5.81 -8.31 -2.67
N SER A 270 -6.11 -8.74 -1.44
CA SER A 270 -6.08 -10.16 -1.05
C SER A 270 -6.97 -11.00 -1.96
N GLN A 271 -8.19 -10.53 -2.25
CA GLN A 271 -9.12 -11.24 -3.16
C GLN A 271 -8.57 -11.31 -4.59
N LEU A 272 -8.04 -10.22 -5.15
CA LEU A 272 -7.46 -10.22 -6.50
C LEU A 272 -6.30 -11.20 -6.64
N CYS A 273 -5.53 -11.35 -5.56
CA CYS A 273 -4.47 -12.34 -5.43
C CYS A 273 -5.03 -13.78 -5.39
N VAL A 274 -6.14 -14.02 -4.69
CA VAL A 274 -6.84 -15.33 -4.63
C VAL A 274 -7.43 -15.71 -5.99
N ASP A 275 -8.04 -14.75 -6.68
CA ASP A 275 -8.71 -14.97 -7.96
C ASP A 275 -7.73 -15.08 -9.14
N GLY A 276 -6.42 -14.96 -8.89
CA GLY A 276 -5.39 -15.01 -9.94
C GLY A 276 -5.31 -13.78 -10.84
N SER A 277 -6.08 -12.72 -10.51
CA SER A 277 -6.03 -11.43 -11.22
C SER A 277 -4.70 -10.70 -10.98
N LEU A 278 -4.05 -10.97 -9.84
CA LEU A 278 -2.69 -10.55 -9.55
C LEU A 278 -1.80 -11.77 -9.30
N ARG A 279 -0.67 -11.83 -10.01
CA ARG A 279 0.37 -12.84 -9.79
C ARG A 279 1.09 -12.51 -8.49
N ARG A 280 1.16 -13.49 -7.59
CA ARG A 280 1.88 -13.39 -6.31
C ARG A 280 3.29 -13.91 -6.45
#